data_AF-A0A1T4MDE0-F1
#
_entry.id   AF-A0A1T4MDE0-F1
#
_cell.length_a   1.000
_cell.length_b   1.000
_cell.length_c   1.000
_cell.angle_alpha   90.00
_cell.angle_beta   90.00
_cell.angle_gamma   90.00
#
_symmetry.space_group_name_H-M   'P 1'
#
loop_
_entity.id
_entity.type
_entity.pdbx_description
1 polymer ?
#
loop_
_entity_poly.entity_id
_entity_poly.type
_entity_poly.pdbx_seq_one_letter_code
_entity_poly.pdbx_strand_id
1 'polypeptide(L)'
;MTNQSFAGKRSFRTILTIVIALVLLVTMFAGTAFAKSSDEYTVNIVDGSRSVAVTTTETEPIEILKSAGIMVAAGDKLDITDFKESEGGSIVVNRLNTFYIEFDGNITAYQVYSHTVGDAFAQLGIGINNSDQINYSLNTEIADGMVIKVATAQYVTLKVDGKETKYTLTSGTVADLLETAGVVLDKDDYTEPALDAKLEKDLVVKVKRVEYKTVEKTEEVEYSTVETKDESLKDGETKVIKEGKNGEANVTYQVKYVNGKKKDSTEVSRIVTKEATQKEVLVGTKKTEKKKSEKKDDDSSSDVKPNGVKSKNGYKLGQVIKGRYSHYCACATCNGNSRGITSSGKRIQNGMDDPYYVACNWLPLGTVISVDGTNYTVVDRGGSGLSRKGRIDIFTPGGHSECYKRGVGSCTIEIVRLGW
;
A
#
# COMPACT_ATOMS: atom_id res chain seq x y z
N MET A 1 65.60 -4.71 -12.24
CA MET A 1 65.88 -6.14 -12.45
C MET A 1 64.70 -6.75 -13.20
N THR A 2 64.98 -7.36 -14.36
CA THR A 2 64.15 -8.32 -15.15
C THR A 2 62.68 -7.95 -15.37
N ASN A 3 62.23 -7.38 -16.49
CA ASN A 3 62.36 -7.78 -17.90
C ASN A 3 61.79 -9.19 -18.20
N GLN A 4 60.54 -9.25 -18.67
CA GLN A 4 60.15 -10.08 -19.80
C GLN A 4 58.98 -9.44 -20.55
N SER A 5 59.25 -9.12 -21.81
CA SER A 5 58.28 -8.76 -22.84
C SER A 5 57.52 -10.00 -23.31
N PHE A 6 56.26 -9.84 -23.66
CA PHE A 6 55.68 -10.60 -24.78
C PHE A 6 55.01 -9.62 -25.75
N ALA A 7 55.58 -9.60 -26.95
CA ALA A 7 55.07 -8.91 -28.11
C ALA A 7 53.84 -9.65 -28.68
N GLY A 8 52.88 -8.89 -29.19
CA GLY A 8 51.68 -9.44 -29.85
C GLY A 8 50.95 -8.38 -30.66
N LYS A 9 51.60 -7.85 -31.70
CA LYS A 9 50.98 -7.04 -32.75
C LYS A 9 49.95 -7.87 -33.53
N ARG A 10 48.88 -7.19 -33.97
CA ARG A 10 48.00 -7.44 -35.14
C ARG A 10 46.84 -8.44 -34.98
N SER A 11 45.63 -7.87 -35.04
CA SER A 11 44.51 -8.43 -35.84
C SER A 11 43.41 -7.38 -36.10
N PHE A 12 43.80 -6.20 -36.58
CA PHE A 12 42.89 -5.26 -37.28
C PHE A 12 42.72 -5.69 -38.75
N ARG A 13 42.36 -6.97 -38.96
CA ARG A 13 42.24 -7.61 -40.28
C ARG A 13 41.02 -8.53 -40.32
N THR A 14 39.84 -7.94 -40.16
CA THR A 14 38.57 -8.62 -40.44
C THR A 14 37.50 -7.70 -41.03
N ILE A 15 37.89 -6.48 -41.42
CA ILE A 15 37.08 -5.56 -42.24
C ILE A 15 37.64 -5.46 -43.68
N LEU A 16 38.70 -6.23 -44.00
CA LEU A 16 39.36 -6.24 -45.31
C LEU A 16 39.33 -7.64 -45.96
N THR A 17 38.21 -8.35 -45.85
CA THR A 17 38.04 -9.67 -46.49
C THR A 17 36.74 -9.81 -47.28
N ILE A 18 35.78 -8.90 -47.14
CA ILE A 18 34.58 -8.86 -47.99
C ILE A 18 34.80 -8.04 -49.28
N VAL A 19 35.78 -7.13 -49.30
CA VAL A 19 36.12 -6.38 -50.52
C VAL A 19 37.02 -7.18 -51.49
N ILE A 20 37.57 -8.33 -51.08
CA ILE A 20 38.39 -9.20 -51.96
C ILE A 20 37.55 -10.27 -52.68
N ALA A 21 36.38 -10.64 -52.15
CA ALA A 21 35.42 -11.46 -52.90
C ALA A 21 34.77 -10.67 -54.06
N LEU A 22 34.84 -9.33 -54.00
CA LEU A 22 34.35 -8.41 -55.04
C LEU A 22 35.37 -8.15 -56.17
N VAL A 23 36.59 -8.71 -56.09
CA VAL A 23 37.69 -8.46 -57.06
C VAL A 23 38.21 -9.74 -57.75
N LEU A 24 37.76 -10.95 -57.37
CA LEU A 24 38.23 -12.22 -57.95
C LEU A 24 37.18 -12.99 -58.77
N LEU A 25 36.19 -12.30 -59.32
CA LEU A 25 35.28 -12.83 -60.33
C LEU A 25 35.23 -11.93 -61.58
N VAL A 26 36.36 -11.28 -61.87
CA VAL A 26 36.63 -10.50 -63.11
C VAL A 26 37.76 -11.13 -63.95
N THR A 27 38.29 -12.30 -63.57
CA THR A 27 39.23 -13.01 -64.45
C THR A 27 38.44 -13.78 -65.51
N MET A 28 38.18 -13.09 -66.61
CA MET A 28 37.92 -13.63 -67.94
C MET A 28 38.73 -14.91 -68.18
N PHE A 29 38.05 -16.04 -68.35
CA PHE A 29 38.60 -17.18 -69.06
C PHE A 29 38.47 -16.88 -70.56
N ALA A 30 39.61 -16.61 -71.20
CA ALA A 30 39.69 -16.45 -72.64
C ALA A 30 40.02 -17.78 -73.32
N GLY A 31 39.16 -18.19 -74.28
CA GLY A 31 39.40 -19.17 -75.35
C GLY A 31 39.09 -20.64 -75.00
N THR A 32 38.34 -21.43 -75.79
CA THR A 32 38.08 -21.41 -77.25
C THR A 32 36.72 -22.04 -77.61
N ALA A 33 36.21 -21.66 -78.79
CA ALA A 33 34.85 -21.77 -79.29
C ALA A 33 34.39 -23.15 -79.79
N PHE A 34 33.07 -23.40 -79.73
CA PHE A 34 32.26 -23.96 -80.83
C PHE A 34 30.78 -23.55 -80.69
N ALA A 35 30.31 -22.74 -81.64
CA ALA A 35 28.94 -22.52 -82.14
C ALA A 35 27.72 -22.83 -81.24
N LYS A 36 27.18 -21.78 -80.61
CA LYS A 36 25.82 -21.25 -80.87
C LYS A 36 25.85 -19.76 -80.49
N SER A 37 25.33 -18.89 -81.36
CA SER A 37 25.01 -17.52 -81.00
C SER A 37 23.82 -17.58 -80.05
N SER A 38 24.04 -17.91 -78.79
CA SER A 38 23.08 -17.63 -77.74
C SER A 38 23.38 -16.22 -77.26
N ASP A 39 22.37 -15.35 -77.29
CA ASP A 39 22.41 -14.04 -76.64
C ASP A 39 22.38 -14.25 -75.11
N GLU A 40 23.38 -14.97 -74.60
CA GLU A 40 23.54 -15.27 -73.18
C GLU A 40 24.03 -14.02 -72.45
N TYR A 41 23.41 -13.78 -71.30
CA TYR A 41 23.74 -12.66 -70.45
C TYR A 41 23.70 -13.09 -68.98
N THR A 42 24.33 -12.30 -68.10
CA THR A 42 24.48 -12.64 -66.69
C THR A 42 23.54 -11.81 -65.83
N VAL A 43 22.81 -12.50 -64.94
CA VAL A 43 21.94 -11.88 -63.94
C VAL A 43 22.45 -12.23 -62.55
N ASN A 44 22.60 -11.21 -61.71
CA ASN A 44 22.88 -11.39 -60.29
C ASN A 44 21.56 -11.56 -59.55
N ILE A 45 21.40 -12.69 -58.86
CA ILE A 45 20.24 -12.95 -58.02
C ILE A 45 20.64 -12.71 -56.58
N VAL A 46 19.81 -11.99 -55.83
CA VAL A 46 19.97 -11.74 -54.39
C VAL A 46 18.76 -12.30 -53.66
N ASP A 47 18.99 -13.18 -52.69
CA ASP A 47 17.96 -13.80 -51.84
C ASP A 47 18.45 -13.80 -50.38
N GLY A 48 18.04 -12.81 -49.61
CA GLY A 48 18.60 -12.54 -48.28
C GLY A 48 20.11 -12.25 -48.34
N SER A 49 20.90 -12.97 -47.54
CA SER A 49 22.37 -12.89 -47.58
C SER A 49 23.01 -13.71 -48.70
N ARG A 50 22.24 -14.49 -49.47
CA ARG A 50 22.74 -15.28 -50.59
C ARG A 50 22.74 -14.45 -51.87
N SER A 51 23.87 -14.43 -52.58
CA SER A 51 23.95 -13.88 -53.93
C SER A 51 24.56 -14.89 -54.90
N VAL A 52 23.93 -15.06 -56.07
CA VAL A 52 24.34 -16.01 -57.11
C VAL A 52 24.27 -15.34 -58.47
N ALA A 53 25.34 -15.41 -59.26
CA ALA A 53 25.34 -15.00 -60.65
C ALA A 53 24.92 -16.19 -61.54
N VAL A 54 23.98 -15.95 -62.45
CA VAL A 54 23.46 -16.96 -63.39
C VAL A 54 23.60 -16.44 -64.80
N THR A 55 24.23 -17.21 -65.68
CA THR A 55 24.24 -16.96 -67.13
C THR A 55 23.04 -17.65 -67.75
N THR A 56 22.25 -16.91 -68.52
CA THR A 56 20.94 -17.35 -69.02
C THR A 56 20.63 -16.74 -70.39
N THR A 57 19.72 -17.39 -71.13
CA THR A 57 19.03 -16.82 -72.29
C THR A 57 17.55 -16.52 -72.00
N GLU A 58 17.04 -16.93 -70.84
CA GLU A 58 15.66 -16.69 -70.42
C GLU A 58 15.41 -15.20 -70.25
N THR A 59 14.23 -14.71 -70.63
CA THR A 59 13.85 -13.30 -70.53
C THR A 59 12.92 -13.01 -69.35
N GLU A 60 12.29 -14.07 -68.81
CA GLU A 60 11.35 -14.01 -67.70
C GLU A 60 12.07 -14.21 -66.35
N PRO A 61 12.01 -13.23 -65.41
CA PRO A 61 12.65 -13.31 -64.10
C PRO A 61 12.40 -14.61 -63.34
N ILE A 62 11.18 -15.15 -63.40
CA ILE A 62 10.80 -16.37 -62.67
C ILE A 62 11.52 -17.60 -63.20
N GLU A 63 11.68 -17.74 -64.53
CA GLU A 63 12.41 -18.88 -65.11
C GLU A 63 13.92 -18.76 -64.85
N ILE A 64 14.46 -17.54 -64.80
CA ILE A 64 15.86 -17.28 -64.38
C ILE A 64 16.08 -17.71 -62.92
N LEU A 65 15.16 -17.37 -62.00
CA LEU A 65 15.24 -17.79 -60.60
C LEU A 65 15.15 -19.32 -60.46
N LYS A 66 14.26 -19.95 -61.21
CA LYS A 66 14.07 -21.41 -61.19
C LYS A 66 15.29 -22.17 -61.69
N SER A 67 16.00 -21.68 -62.72
CA SER A 67 17.26 -22.27 -63.17
C SER A 67 18.38 -22.15 -62.11
N ALA A 68 18.32 -21.10 -61.28
CA ALA A 68 19.17 -20.92 -60.11
C ALA A 68 18.77 -21.78 -58.88
N GLY A 69 17.73 -22.61 -59.02
CA GLY A 69 17.17 -23.41 -57.93
C GLY A 69 16.44 -22.57 -56.87
N ILE A 70 16.00 -21.36 -57.21
CA ILE A 70 15.29 -20.44 -56.32
C ILE A 70 13.80 -20.51 -56.66
N MET A 71 13.01 -21.07 -55.74
CA MET A 71 11.55 -21.10 -55.85
C MET A 71 10.96 -19.89 -55.16
N VAL A 72 10.10 -19.14 -55.84
CA VAL A 72 9.40 -17.97 -55.30
C VAL A 72 8.06 -18.43 -54.71
N ALA A 73 7.83 -18.18 -53.42
CA ALA A 73 6.56 -18.51 -52.78
C ALA A 73 5.47 -17.49 -53.15
N ALA A 74 4.19 -17.85 -52.97
CA ALA A 74 3.05 -17.01 -53.38
C ALA A 74 3.00 -15.62 -52.72
N GLY A 75 3.65 -15.45 -51.56
CA GLY A 75 3.73 -14.17 -50.84
C GLY A 75 5.02 -13.37 -51.10
N ASP A 76 6.04 -13.99 -51.71
CA ASP A 76 7.32 -13.34 -51.99
C ASP A 76 7.14 -12.26 -53.06
N LYS A 77 8.01 -11.24 -53.01
CA LYS A 77 8.05 -10.17 -54.01
C LYS A 77 9.39 -10.18 -54.72
N LEU A 78 9.36 -9.78 -55.99
CA LEU A 78 10.58 -9.55 -56.77
C LEU A 78 10.79 -8.05 -56.92
N ASP A 79 12.01 -7.59 -56.65
CA ASP A 79 12.49 -6.31 -57.13
C ASP A 79 13.37 -6.56 -58.36
N ILE A 80 12.87 -6.11 -59.50
CA ILE A 80 13.46 -6.27 -60.82
C ILE A 80 13.82 -4.92 -61.43
N THR A 81 13.90 -3.86 -60.62
CA THR A 81 14.17 -2.49 -61.09
C THR A 81 15.50 -2.41 -61.84
N ASP A 82 16.49 -3.17 -61.38
CA ASP A 82 17.83 -3.25 -61.97
C ASP A 82 17.99 -4.41 -62.96
N PHE A 83 16.92 -5.13 -63.29
CA PHE A 83 16.93 -6.19 -64.29
C PHE A 83 16.51 -5.67 -65.65
N LYS A 84 17.26 -6.04 -66.68
CA LYS A 84 16.95 -5.75 -68.07
C LYS A 84 17.11 -6.99 -68.93
N GLU A 85 16.06 -7.31 -69.66
CA GLU A 85 16.05 -8.40 -70.62
C GLU A 85 17.22 -8.28 -71.61
N SER A 86 17.94 -9.38 -71.84
CA SER A 86 19.09 -9.48 -72.74
C SER A 86 20.31 -8.60 -72.40
N GLU A 87 20.22 -7.72 -71.39
CA GLU A 87 21.34 -6.90 -70.88
C GLU A 87 21.87 -7.41 -69.53
N GLY A 88 21.03 -8.07 -68.73
CA GLY A 88 21.37 -8.58 -67.40
C GLY A 88 20.97 -7.65 -66.27
N GLY A 89 21.79 -7.59 -65.23
CA GLY A 89 21.52 -6.77 -64.04
C GLY A 89 21.17 -7.60 -62.80
N SER A 90 20.24 -7.11 -61.97
CA SER A 90 19.95 -7.72 -60.66
C SER A 90 18.47 -8.04 -60.46
N ILE A 91 18.19 -9.25 -59.94
CA ILE A 91 16.88 -9.65 -59.43
C ILE A 91 17.00 -9.88 -57.93
N VAL A 92 16.25 -9.13 -57.13
CA VAL A 92 16.21 -9.30 -55.67
C VAL A 92 14.91 -9.98 -55.27
N VAL A 93 15.03 -11.08 -54.52
CA VAL A 93 13.91 -11.83 -53.95
C VAL A 93 13.65 -11.35 -52.53
N ASN A 94 12.53 -10.67 -52.35
CA ASN A 94 12.02 -10.24 -51.05
C ASN A 94 11.11 -11.32 -50.48
N ARG A 95 11.68 -12.17 -49.62
CA ARG A 95 10.98 -13.26 -48.94
C ARG A 95 9.93 -12.73 -47.97
N LEU A 96 8.72 -13.24 -48.02
CA LEU A 96 7.69 -12.97 -47.02
C LEU A 96 7.87 -13.93 -45.84
N ASN A 97 8.37 -13.42 -44.72
CA ASN A 97 8.58 -14.21 -43.52
C ASN A 97 7.42 -14.01 -42.53
N THR A 98 6.89 -15.11 -41.98
CA THR A 98 5.96 -15.08 -40.85
C THR A 98 6.72 -15.38 -39.56
N PHE A 99 6.71 -14.45 -38.62
CA PHE A 99 7.34 -14.64 -37.31
C PHE A 99 6.38 -14.24 -36.19
N TYR A 100 6.74 -14.56 -34.97
CA TYR A 100 5.93 -14.31 -33.79
C TYR A 100 6.66 -13.40 -32.82
N ILE A 101 5.92 -12.49 -32.19
CA ILE A 101 6.42 -11.69 -31.08
C ILE A 101 5.65 -12.05 -29.81
N GLU A 102 6.37 -12.40 -28.75
CA GLU A 102 5.84 -12.66 -27.42
C GLU A 102 6.06 -11.43 -26.52
N PHE A 103 4.97 -10.78 -26.12
CA PHE A 103 4.94 -9.72 -25.11
C PHE A 103 4.17 -10.21 -23.88
N ASP A 104 4.83 -10.28 -22.72
CA ASP A 104 4.22 -10.67 -21.44
C ASP A 104 3.37 -11.96 -21.53
N GLY A 105 3.84 -12.93 -22.31
CA GLY A 105 3.18 -14.22 -22.55
C GLY A 105 2.12 -14.23 -23.67
N ASN A 106 1.82 -13.08 -24.28
CA ASN A 106 0.92 -12.99 -25.43
C ASN A 106 1.73 -13.07 -26.74
N ILE A 107 1.43 -14.09 -27.56
CA ILE A 107 2.13 -14.33 -28.83
C ILE A 107 1.27 -13.82 -29.99
N THR A 108 1.83 -12.91 -30.80
CA THR A 108 1.17 -12.36 -32.00
C THR A 108 2.00 -12.66 -33.25
N ALA A 109 1.35 -13.08 -34.34
CA ALA A 109 2.00 -13.36 -35.62
C ALA A 109 2.09 -12.09 -36.50
N TYR A 110 3.24 -11.90 -37.15
CA TYR A 110 3.52 -10.80 -38.06
C TYR A 110 4.14 -11.32 -39.35
N GLN A 111 3.90 -10.58 -40.44
CA GLN A 111 4.44 -10.87 -41.76
C GLN A 111 5.24 -9.67 -42.25
N VAL A 112 6.48 -9.89 -42.66
CA VAL A 112 7.39 -8.83 -43.11
C VAL A 112 8.27 -9.28 -44.28
N TYR A 113 8.75 -8.30 -45.04
CA TYR A 113 9.74 -8.47 -46.11
C TYR A 113 11.16 -8.08 -45.66
N SER A 114 11.30 -7.57 -44.44
CA SER A 114 12.56 -7.14 -43.86
C SER A 114 13.46 -8.33 -43.56
N HIS A 115 14.77 -8.08 -43.61
CA HIS A 115 15.77 -9.13 -43.46
C HIS A 115 16.18 -9.35 -42.01
N THR A 116 16.15 -8.31 -41.16
CA THR A 116 16.62 -8.41 -39.76
C THR A 116 15.52 -8.11 -38.74
N VAL A 117 15.72 -8.54 -37.49
CA VAL A 117 14.81 -8.27 -36.37
C VAL A 117 14.56 -6.76 -36.18
N GLY A 118 15.61 -5.95 -36.26
CA GLY A 118 15.52 -4.49 -36.13
C GLY A 118 14.73 -3.86 -37.26
N ASP A 119 14.96 -4.28 -38.50
CA ASP A 119 14.21 -3.79 -39.67
C ASP A 119 12.73 -4.18 -39.59
N ALA A 120 12.45 -5.41 -39.12
CA ALA A 120 11.09 -5.88 -38.91
C ALA A 120 10.35 -5.04 -37.86
N PHE A 121 11.01 -4.74 -36.74
CA PHE A 121 10.43 -3.88 -35.71
C PHE A 121 10.20 -2.45 -36.23
N ALA A 122 11.15 -1.89 -36.97
CA ALA A 122 11.01 -0.57 -37.60
C ALA A 122 9.85 -0.53 -38.61
N GLN A 123 9.73 -1.56 -39.47
CA GLN A 123 8.66 -1.68 -40.46
C GLN A 123 7.27 -1.77 -39.80
N LEU A 124 7.17 -2.48 -38.67
CA LEU A 124 5.93 -2.64 -37.91
C LEU A 124 5.62 -1.45 -36.98
N GLY A 125 6.54 -0.49 -36.85
CA GLY A 125 6.41 0.63 -35.91
C GLY A 125 6.52 0.21 -34.44
N ILE A 126 7.16 -0.93 -34.15
CA ILE A 126 7.38 -1.44 -32.79
C ILE A 126 8.62 -0.77 -32.21
N GLY A 127 8.41 0.12 -31.25
CA GLY A 127 9.49 0.78 -30.52
C GLY A 127 10.07 -0.11 -29.43
N ILE A 128 11.39 -0.32 -29.46
CA ILE A 128 12.16 -1.01 -28.42
C ILE A 128 13.07 0.00 -27.73
N ASN A 129 13.05 -0.01 -26.41
CA ASN A 129 13.95 0.78 -25.59
C ASN A 129 15.25 0.00 -25.32
N ASN A 130 16.36 0.72 -25.12
CA ASN A 130 17.66 0.10 -24.80
C ASN A 130 17.65 -0.75 -23.52
N SER A 131 16.63 -0.61 -22.67
CA SER A 131 16.49 -1.39 -21.43
C SER A 131 15.60 -2.63 -21.59
N ASP A 132 14.86 -2.74 -22.69
CA ASP A 132 14.07 -3.92 -22.99
C ASP A 132 15.03 -5.09 -23.29
N GLN A 133 14.64 -6.31 -22.91
CA GLN A 133 15.41 -7.51 -23.21
C GLN A 133 14.74 -8.27 -24.35
N ILE A 134 15.53 -8.61 -25.35
CA ILE A 134 15.10 -9.38 -26.51
C ILE A 134 15.97 -10.63 -26.59
N ASN A 135 15.36 -11.78 -26.84
CA ASN A 135 16.10 -13.04 -26.97
C ASN A 135 16.98 -13.12 -28.24
N TYR A 136 16.76 -12.26 -29.22
CA TYR A 136 17.55 -12.12 -30.44
C TYR A 136 18.15 -10.71 -30.55
N SER A 137 19.29 -10.62 -31.22
CA SER A 137 19.90 -9.33 -31.54
C SER A 137 19.15 -8.65 -32.69
N LEU A 138 19.15 -7.33 -32.74
CA LEU A 138 18.45 -6.56 -33.77
C LEU A 138 18.99 -6.82 -35.20
N ASN A 139 20.22 -7.30 -35.32
CA ASN A 139 20.85 -7.67 -36.60
C ASN A 139 20.71 -9.16 -36.94
N THR A 140 19.99 -9.95 -36.13
CA THR A 140 19.69 -11.35 -36.47
C THR A 140 18.73 -11.38 -37.67
N GLU A 141 18.97 -12.27 -38.63
CA GLU A 141 18.08 -12.47 -39.77
C GLU A 141 16.72 -13.02 -39.33
N ILE A 142 15.63 -12.51 -39.91
CA ILE A 142 14.28 -13.02 -39.68
C ILE A 142 14.08 -14.29 -40.49
N ALA A 143 13.50 -15.31 -39.86
CA ALA A 143 13.11 -16.56 -40.49
C ALA A 143 11.66 -16.92 -40.16
N ASP A 144 11.04 -17.70 -41.05
CA ASP A 144 9.69 -18.20 -40.83
C ASP A 144 9.61 -19.07 -39.56
N GLY A 145 8.56 -18.87 -38.77
CA GLY A 145 8.35 -19.58 -37.50
C GLY A 145 9.12 -19.02 -36.29
N MET A 146 9.99 -18.03 -36.47
CA MET A 146 10.81 -17.46 -35.39
C MET A 146 9.95 -16.84 -34.28
N VAL A 147 10.30 -17.06 -33.01
CA VAL A 147 9.58 -16.48 -31.85
C VAL A 147 10.48 -15.50 -31.11
N ILE A 148 10.24 -14.21 -31.32
CA ILE A 148 10.96 -13.12 -30.68
C ILE A 148 10.28 -12.78 -29.35
N LYS A 149 11.00 -12.97 -28.25
CA LYS A 149 10.51 -12.68 -26.90
C LYS A 149 11.00 -11.31 -26.50
N VAL A 150 10.07 -10.44 -26.11
CA VAL A 150 10.37 -9.09 -25.65
C VAL A 150 9.92 -8.95 -24.21
N ALA A 151 10.87 -8.75 -23.30
CA ALA A 151 10.60 -8.39 -21.92
C ALA A 151 10.81 -6.88 -21.78
N THR A 152 9.69 -6.15 -21.67
CA THR A 152 9.70 -4.69 -21.56
C THR A 152 10.27 -4.26 -20.22
N ALA A 153 11.23 -3.35 -20.24
CA ALA A 153 11.75 -2.73 -19.04
C ALA A 153 10.68 -1.87 -18.36
N GLN A 154 10.49 -2.12 -17.08
CA GLN A 154 9.61 -1.37 -16.21
C GLN A 154 10.45 -0.42 -15.36
N TYR A 155 9.98 0.81 -15.27
CA TYR A 155 10.57 1.80 -14.40
C TYR A 155 9.93 1.75 -13.02
N VAL A 156 10.74 1.57 -11.99
CA VAL A 156 10.28 1.54 -10.60
C VAL A 156 11.05 2.58 -9.80
N THR A 157 10.35 3.28 -8.91
CA THR A 157 10.93 4.30 -8.05
C THR A 157 11.13 3.75 -6.65
N LEU A 158 12.37 3.72 -6.16
CA LEU A 158 12.69 3.38 -4.79
C LEU A 158 12.87 4.66 -3.96
N LYS A 159 12.12 4.77 -2.86
CA LYS A 159 12.26 5.82 -1.86
C LYS A 159 12.82 5.22 -0.57
N VAL A 160 14.05 5.56 -0.23
CA VAL A 160 14.76 5.05 0.94
C VAL A 160 15.55 6.17 1.59
N ASP A 161 15.46 6.30 2.92
CA ASP A 161 16.23 7.26 3.72
C ASP A 161 16.17 8.71 3.21
N GLY A 162 14.98 9.11 2.71
CA GLY A 162 14.72 10.44 2.17
C GLY A 162 15.21 10.68 0.73
N LYS A 163 15.87 9.70 0.11
CA LYS A 163 16.30 9.72 -1.29
C LYS A 163 15.31 8.98 -2.18
N GLU A 164 15.22 9.43 -3.43
CA GLU A 164 14.39 8.84 -4.47
C GLU A 164 15.27 8.48 -5.65
N THR A 165 15.20 7.22 -6.11
CA THR A 165 16.03 6.72 -7.20
C THR A 165 15.19 5.84 -8.12
N LYS A 166 15.34 6.06 -9.43
CA LYS A 166 14.62 5.32 -10.46
C LYS A 166 15.48 4.15 -10.93
N TYR A 167 14.90 2.96 -10.91
CA TYR A 167 15.51 1.73 -11.39
C TYR A 167 14.75 1.21 -12.59
N THR A 168 15.46 0.47 -13.43
CA THR A 168 14.90 -0.18 -14.62
C THR A 168 15.07 -1.69 -14.45
N LEU A 169 13.96 -2.42 -14.40
CA LEU A 169 13.94 -3.88 -14.26
C LEU A 169 12.94 -4.48 -15.25
N THR A 170 13.24 -5.64 -15.81
CA THR A 170 12.36 -6.33 -16.78
C THR A 170 11.26 -7.13 -16.10
N SER A 171 11.55 -7.66 -14.91
CA SER A 171 10.60 -8.38 -14.05
C SER A 171 11.16 -8.49 -12.63
N GLY A 172 10.37 -9.01 -11.70
CA GLY A 172 10.80 -9.28 -10.34
C GLY A 172 9.82 -8.77 -9.29
N THR A 173 10.29 -8.71 -8.06
CA THR A 173 9.58 -8.29 -6.86
C THR A 173 10.25 -7.09 -6.20
N VAL A 174 9.60 -6.52 -5.19
CA VAL A 174 10.20 -5.48 -4.36
C VAL A 174 11.50 -5.97 -3.70
N ALA A 175 11.61 -7.25 -3.35
CA ALA A 175 12.86 -7.84 -2.84
C ALA A 175 14.00 -7.75 -3.87
N ASP A 176 13.74 -8.11 -5.13
CA ASP A 176 14.75 -8.07 -6.21
C ASP A 176 15.21 -6.62 -6.49
N LEU A 177 14.29 -5.64 -6.37
CA LEU A 177 14.62 -4.22 -6.45
C LEU A 177 15.57 -3.79 -5.33
N LEU A 178 15.32 -4.21 -4.09
CA LEU A 178 16.19 -3.85 -2.96
C LEU A 178 17.58 -4.46 -3.10
N GLU A 179 17.68 -5.71 -3.54
CA GLU A 179 18.95 -6.37 -3.83
C GLU A 179 19.73 -5.60 -4.91
N THR A 180 19.05 -5.27 -6.01
CA THR A 180 19.62 -4.45 -7.10
C THR A 180 20.09 -3.07 -6.61
N ALA A 181 19.35 -2.47 -5.67
CA ALA A 181 19.68 -1.19 -5.08
C ALA A 181 20.75 -1.28 -3.97
N GLY A 182 21.15 -2.48 -3.54
CA GLY A 182 22.05 -2.69 -2.40
C GLY A 182 21.46 -2.24 -1.07
N VAL A 183 20.13 -2.24 -0.92
CA VAL A 183 19.44 -1.81 0.29
C VAL A 183 19.12 -3.01 1.16
N VAL A 184 19.72 -3.04 2.36
CA VAL A 184 19.45 -4.05 3.38
C VAL A 184 18.44 -3.52 4.39
N LEU A 185 17.45 -4.36 4.73
CA LEU A 185 16.46 -4.08 5.76
C LEU A 185 16.90 -4.68 7.09
N ASP A 186 16.70 -3.94 8.18
CA ASP A 186 16.81 -4.48 9.53
C ASP A 186 15.58 -5.35 9.88
N LYS A 187 15.64 -6.06 11.02
CA LYS A 187 14.63 -7.05 11.44
C LYS A 187 13.18 -6.51 11.45
N ASP A 188 13.02 -5.22 11.78
CA ASP A 188 11.70 -4.59 11.94
C ASP A 188 11.36 -3.62 10.80
N ASP A 189 12.30 -3.40 9.87
CA ASP A 189 12.08 -2.58 8.68
C ASP A 189 11.14 -3.30 7.70
N TYR A 190 10.44 -2.52 6.88
CA TYR A 190 9.55 -3.07 5.87
C TYR A 190 9.41 -2.12 4.68
N THR A 191 8.87 -2.64 3.59
CA THR A 191 8.54 -1.85 2.39
C THR A 191 7.04 -1.68 2.21
N GLU A 192 6.67 -0.60 1.53
CA GLU A 192 5.35 -0.41 0.95
C GLU A 192 5.52 -0.18 -0.56
N PRO A 193 5.03 -1.07 -1.44
CA PRO A 193 4.42 -2.38 -1.15
C PRO A 193 5.37 -3.40 -0.49
N ALA A 194 4.81 -4.54 -0.05
CA ALA A 194 5.56 -5.64 0.58
C ALA A 194 6.61 -6.27 -0.35
N LEU A 195 7.57 -7.00 0.24
CA LEU A 195 8.73 -7.55 -0.46
C LEU A 195 8.39 -8.49 -1.63
N ASP A 196 7.29 -9.23 -1.52
CA ASP A 196 6.79 -10.19 -2.51
C ASP A 196 5.91 -9.55 -3.59
N ALA A 197 5.58 -8.26 -3.46
CA ALA A 197 4.80 -7.56 -4.47
C ALA A 197 5.57 -7.53 -5.79
N LYS A 198 4.88 -7.89 -6.87
CA LYS A 198 5.45 -7.84 -8.22
C LYS A 198 5.74 -6.39 -8.61
N LEU A 199 6.84 -6.20 -9.32
CA LEU A 199 7.18 -4.92 -9.90
C LEU A 199 6.29 -4.63 -11.09
N GLU A 200 5.67 -3.45 -11.07
CA GLU A 200 4.82 -2.93 -12.13
C GLU A 200 5.36 -1.57 -12.61
N LYS A 201 4.96 -1.17 -13.81
CA LYS A 201 5.34 0.09 -14.41
C LYS A 201 4.95 1.27 -13.50
N ASP A 202 5.91 2.17 -13.30
CA ASP A 202 5.78 3.38 -12.48
C ASP A 202 5.47 3.10 -11.00
N LEU A 203 5.69 1.87 -10.53
CA LEU A 203 5.52 1.51 -9.13
C LEU A 203 6.47 2.33 -8.24
N VAL A 204 5.96 2.78 -7.09
CA VAL A 204 6.75 3.51 -6.09
C VAL A 204 6.88 2.64 -4.85
N VAL A 205 8.09 2.16 -4.60
CA VAL A 205 8.46 1.38 -3.42
C VAL A 205 9.02 2.32 -2.36
N LYS A 206 8.52 2.23 -1.12
CA LYS A 206 8.97 3.04 0.02
C LYS A 206 9.54 2.13 1.09
N VAL A 207 10.78 2.36 1.48
CA VAL A 207 11.39 1.72 2.66
C VAL A 207 10.97 2.47 3.92
N LYS A 208 10.61 1.72 4.96
CA LYS A 208 10.23 2.23 6.28
C LYS A 208 11.22 1.70 7.30
N ARG A 209 12.08 2.62 7.80
CA ARG A 209 13.02 2.34 8.88
C ARG A 209 12.29 2.36 10.21
N VAL A 210 12.42 1.29 10.99
CA VAL A 210 11.79 1.14 12.31
C VAL A 210 12.84 1.20 13.40
N GLU A 211 12.63 2.09 14.36
CA GLU A 211 13.51 2.24 15.52
C GLU A 211 12.68 2.21 16.80
N TYR A 212 13.15 1.51 17.83
CA TYR A 212 12.54 1.49 19.16
C TYR A 212 13.44 2.23 20.14
N LYS A 213 12.90 3.20 20.87
CA LYS A 213 13.63 3.91 21.95
C LYS A 213 12.92 3.71 23.28
N THR A 214 13.70 3.50 24.31
CA THR A 214 13.23 3.55 25.69
C THR A 214 13.24 5.00 26.16
N VAL A 215 12.10 5.50 26.62
CA VAL A 215 11.95 6.86 27.13
C VAL A 215 11.38 6.79 28.54
N GLU A 216 12.09 7.37 29.50
CA GLU A 216 11.62 7.52 30.87
C GLU A 216 10.91 8.87 31.05
N LYS A 217 9.82 8.85 31.82
CA LYS A 217 9.02 10.03 32.10
C LYS A 217 8.48 9.95 33.53
N THR A 218 8.65 11.04 34.27
CA THR A 218 7.97 11.21 35.57
C THR A 218 6.50 11.53 35.32
N GLU A 219 5.61 10.73 35.90
CA GLU A 219 4.17 10.96 35.89
C GLU A 219 3.63 11.04 37.32
N GLU A 220 2.57 11.83 37.50
CA GLU A 220 1.92 11.96 38.80
C GLU A 220 1.09 10.70 39.12
N VAL A 221 1.10 10.31 40.40
CA VAL A 221 0.23 9.27 40.94
C VAL A 221 -0.81 9.96 41.82
N GLU A 222 -2.07 9.96 41.38
CA GLU A 222 -3.13 10.63 42.12
C GLU A 222 -3.31 10.05 43.53
N TYR A 223 -3.54 10.92 44.51
CA TYR A 223 -3.87 10.47 45.87
C TYR A 223 -5.30 9.93 45.95
N SER A 224 -5.54 8.99 46.86
CA SER A 224 -6.89 8.54 47.22
C SER A 224 -7.45 9.34 48.39
N THR A 225 -8.79 9.44 48.47
CA THR A 225 -9.49 10.06 49.60
C THR A 225 -10.12 9.00 50.47
N VAL A 226 -9.91 9.10 51.78
CA VAL A 226 -10.51 8.25 52.81
C VAL A 226 -11.50 9.10 53.61
N GLU A 227 -12.76 8.67 53.62
CA GLU A 227 -13.83 9.33 54.36
C GLU A 227 -14.13 8.58 55.66
N THR A 228 -14.15 9.30 56.79
CA THR A 228 -14.51 8.75 58.10
C THR A 228 -15.74 9.48 58.63
N LYS A 229 -16.74 8.73 59.11
CA LYS A 229 -17.98 9.31 59.63
C LYS A 229 -17.75 9.97 60.98
N ASP A 230 -18.37 11.14 61.18
CA ASP A 230 -18.32 11.89 62.43
C ASP A 230 -19.75 12.26 62.87
N GLU A 231 -20.13 11.89 64.10
CA GLU A 231 -21.46 12.14 64.66
C GLU A 231 -21.59 13.54 65.32
N SER A 232 -20.50 14.29 65.44
CA SER A 232 -20.48 15.66 65.94
C SER A 232 -20.74 16.68 64.81
N LEU A 233 -20.32 16.36 63.59
CA LEU A 233 -20.55 17.15 62.38
C LEU A 233 -21.95 16.91 61.80
N LYS A 234 -22.60 17.96 61.31
CA LYS A 234 -23.95 17.86 60.72
C LYS A 234 -23.96 17.02 59.46
N ASP A 235 -25.06 16.33 59.21
CA ASP A 235 -25.30 15.62 57.95
C ASP A 235 -25.04 16.54 56.75
N GLY A 236 -24.11 16.15 55.87
CA GLY A 236 -23.68 16.93 54.70
C GLY A 236 -22.52 17.90 54.93
N GLU A 237 -22.08 18.17 56.17
CA GLU A 237 -20.86 18.93 56.45
C GLU A 237 -19.63 18.02 56.31
N THR A 238 -18.60 18.48 55.59
CA THR A 238 -17.31 17.78 55.47
C THR A 238 -16.19 18.58 56.11
N LYS A 239 -15.25 17.92 56.77
CA LYS A 239 -14.05 18.55 57.32
C LYS A 239 -12.80 17.80 56.88
N VAL A 240 -11.92 18.44 56.14
CA VAL A 240 -10.61 17.87 55.79
C VAL A 240 -9.72 17.85 57.03
N ILE A 241 -9.19 16.67 57.38
CA ILE A 241 -8.28 16.47 58.51
C ILE A 241 -6.83 16.40 58.02
N LYS A 242 -6.63 15.91 56.79
CA LYS A 242 -5.33 15.83 56.16
C LYS A 242 -5.47 16.04 54.66
N GLU A 243 -4.72 17.00 54.12
CA GLU A 243 -4.68 17.21 52.68
C GLU A 243 -3.92 16.07 51.98
N GLY A 244 -4.49 15.61 50.86
CA GLY A 244 -3.84 14.64 50.00
C GLY A 244 -2.72 15.27 49.19
N LYS A 245 -1.71 14.48 48.84
CA LYS A 245 -0.62 14.92 47.95
C LYS A 245 -0.36 13.83 46.93
N ASN A 246 -0.34 14.20 45.65
CA ASN A 246 0.03 13.28 44.58
C ASN A 246 1.43 12.72 44.83
N GLY A 247 1.56 11.44 44.53
CA GLY A 247 2.83 10.76 44.42
C GLY A 247 3.45 11.00 43.04
N GLU A 248 4.58 10.35 42.80
CA GLU A 248 5.31 10.39 41.54
C GLU A 248 5.72 8.97 41.18
N ALA A 249 5.65 8.64 39.89
CA ALA A 249 6.18 7.41 39.35
C ALA A 249 7.10 7.73 38.17
N ASN A 250 8.24 7.04 38.10
CA ASN A 250 9.02 6.99 36.87
C ASN A 250 8.43 5.89 35.99
N VAL A 251 7.92 6.28 34.81
CA VAL A 251 7.30 5.40 33.84
C VAL A 251 8.21 5.26 32.64
N THR A 252 8.57 4.03 32.32
CA THR A 252 9.40 3.72 31.16
C THR A 252 8.49 3.30 30.00
N TYR A 253 8.65 3.96 28.86
CA TYR A 253 7.94 3.65 27.63
C TYR A 253 8.89 3.09 26.58
N GLN A 254 8.47 2.06 25.87
CA GLN A 254 9.06 1.70 24.58
C GLN A 254 8.31 2.45 23.47
N VAL A 255 9.00 3.32 22.77
CA VAL A 255 8.45 4.20 21.73
C VAL A 255 8.91 3.71 20.36
N LYS A 256 7.94 3.41 19.48
CA LYS A 256 8.19 3.02 18.10
C LYS A 256 8.26 4.26 17.21
N TYR A 257 9.35 4.38 16.45
CA TYR A 257 9.56 5.39 15.43
C TYR A 257 9.56 4.72 14.05
N VAL A 258 8.94 5.37 13.07
CA VAL A 258 9.00 4.99 11.65
C VAL A 258 9.50 6.17 10.85
N ASN A 259 10.65 6.03 10.17
CA ASN A 259 11.38 7.11 9.50
C ASN A 259 11.56 8.33 10.42
N GLY A 260 11.99 8.08 11.67
CA GLY A 260 12.22 9.11 12.69
C GLY A 260 10.96 9.74 13.30
N LYS A 261 9.75 9.37 12.85
CA LYS A 261 8.48 9.90 13.39
C LYS A 261 7.88 8.93 14.40
N LYS A 262 7.56 9.40 15.60
CA LYS A 262 6.87 8.61 16.63
C LYS A 262 5.54 8.08 16.08
N LYS A 263 5.31 6.77 16.19
CA LYS A 263 4.09 6.10 15.75
C LYS A 263 3.30 5.50 16.90
N ASP A 264 3.99 4.91 17.86
CA ASP A 264 3.35 4.22 18.98
C ASP A 264 4.20 4.29 20.26
N SER A 265 3.59 4.04 21.41
CA SER A 265 4.21 4.11 22.73
C SER A 265 3.55 3.10 23.67
N THR A 266 4.32 2.16 24.19
CA THR A 266 3.83 1.16 25.16
C THR A 266 4.54 1.34 26.50
N GLU A 267 3.79 1.40 27.60
CA GLU A 267 4.35 1.39 28.96
C GLU A 267 4.94 0.01 29.23
N VAL A 268 6.24 -0.06 29.55
CA VAL A 268 6.94 -1.31 29.85
C VAL A 268 7.16 -1.51 31.34
N SER A 269 7.31 -0.43 32.09
CA SER A 269 7.44 -0.46 33.54
C SER A 269 7.00 0.85 34.18
N ARG A 270 6.57 0.76 35.44
CA ARG A 270 6.22 1.89 36.29
C ARG A 270 6.77 1.63 37.69
N ILE A 271 7.58 2.55 38.18
CA ILE A 271 8.18 2.50 39.51
C ILE A 271 7.70 3.73 40.27
N VAL A 272 6.91 3.52 41.32
CA VAL A 272 6.51 4.61 42.22
C VAL A 272 7.76 5.08 42.96
N THR A 273 8.18 6.31 42.69
CA THR A 273 9.35 6.93 43.34
C THR A 273 8.95 7.69 44.59
N LYS A 274 7.67 8.10 44.68
CA LYS A 274 7.09 8.79 45.82
C LYS A 274 5.65 8.38 45.98
N GLU A 275 5.32 7.78 47.11
CA GLU A 275 3.96 7.36 47.42
C GLU A 275 3.01 8.55 47.57
N ALA A 276 1.79 8.41 47.03
CA ALA A 276 0.76 9.41 47.21
C ALA A 276 0.28 9.43 48.67
N THR A 277 0.16 10.61 49.26
CA THR A 277 -0.38 10.76 50.62
C THR A 277 -1.89 10.88 50.53
N GLN A 278 -2.62 9.99 51.21
CA GLN A 278 -4.09 10.01 51.22
C GLN A 278 -4.65 11.30 51.82
N LYS A 279 -5.77 11.76 51.24
CA LYS A 279 -6.60 12.82 51.80
C LYS A 279 -7.56 12.21 52.81
N GLU A 280 -7.63 12.74 54.02
CA GLU A 280 -8.55 12.26 55.06
C GLU A 280 -9.63 13.31 55.31
N VAL A 281 -10.89 12.91 55.16
CA VAL A 281 -12.06 13.78 55.29
C VAL A 281 -13.03 13.18 56.29
N LEU A 282 -13.48 13.99 57.26
CA LEU A 282 -14.62 13.63 58.09
C LEU A 282 -15.91 14.01 57.37
N VAL A 283 -16.88 13.11 57.35
CA VAL A 283 -18.22 13.34 56.82
C VAL A 283 -19.22 13.32 57.97
N GLY A 284 -19.97 14.40 58.14
CA GLY A 284 -20.92 14.54 59.22
C GLY A 284 -22.13 13.64 59.03
N THR A 285 -22.59 13.04 60.13
CA THR A 285 -23.75 12.13 60.16
C THR A 285 -24.79 12.56 61.20
N LYS A 286 -24.56 13.68 61.89
CA LYS A 286 -25.48 14.21 62.90
C LYS A 286 -26.75 14.71 62.21
N LYS A 287 -27.79 13.89 62.29
CA LYS A 287 -29.14 14.25 61.80
C LYS A 287 -29.66 15.43 62.61
N THR A 288 -29.93 16.55 61.94
CA THR A 288 -30.70 17.65 62.50
C THR A 288 -32.17 17.24 62.58
N GLU A 289 -32.76 17.35 63.77
CA GLU A 289 -34.21 17.20 63.95
C GLU A 289 -34.94 18.27 63.14
N LYS A 290 -35.61 17.87 62.06
CA LYS A 290 -36.40 18.76 61.21
C LYS A 290 -37.65 19.22 61.98
N LYS A 291 -37.65 20.46 62.48
CA LYS A 291 -38.89 21.22 62.68
C LYS A 291 -39.50 21.53 61.31
N LYS A 292 -40.80 21.23 61.18
CA LYS A 292 -41.66 21.65 60.06
C LYS A 292 -41.58 23.17 59.87
N SER A 293 -41.23 23.62 58.67
CA SER A 293 -41.79 24.85 58.09
C SER A 293 -41.49 24.93 56.59
N GLU A 294 -42.34 25.70 55.92
CA GLU A 294 -42.63 25.74 54.49
C GLU A 294 -41.52 26.32 53.60
N LYS A 295 -41.66 26.06 52.30
CA LYS A 295 -40.77 26.39 51.17
C LYS A 295 -40.49 27.87 50.98
N LYS A 296 -39.29 28.18 50.45
CA LYS A 296 -39.04 28.98 49.22
C LYS A 296 -37.58 28.81 48.75
N ASP A 297 -37.45 28.34 47.50
CA ASP A 297 -36.44 28.51 46.42
C ASP A 297 -35.15 29.30 46.75
N ASP A 298 -33.92 28.87 46.42
CA ASP A 298 -33.38 28.62 45.06
C ASP A 298 -32.04 27.81 45.02
N ASP A 299 -31.82 27.03 43.96
CA ASP A 299 -30.57 26.54 43.28
C ASP A 299 -29.38 25.90 44.07
N SER A 300 -28.76 24.75 43.76
CA SER A 300 -28.80 23.81 42.64
C SER A 300 -28.27 22.43 43.12
N SER A 301 -29.17 21.52 43.45
CA SER A 301 -28.90 20.08 43.58
C SER A 301 -30.14 19.40 43.03
N SER A 302 -30.02 18.74 41.88
CA SER A 302 -31.15 18.18 41.16
C SER A 302 -31.65 16.94 41.88
N ASP A 303 -32.50 17.14 42.89
CA ASP A 303 -33.30 16.10 43.52
C ASP A 303 -34.04 15.31 42.44
N VAL A 304 -33.61 14.07 42.22
CA VAL A 304 -34.24 13.16 41.26
C VAL A 304 -35.65 12.85 41.75
N LYS A 305 -36.66 13.48 41.13
CA LYS A 305 -38.08 13.31 41.52
C LYS A 305 -38.48 11.83 41.49
N PRO A 306 -38.86 11.21 42.64
CA PRO A 306 -39.25 9.82 42.67
C PRO A 306 -40.55 9.60 41.87
N ASN A 307 -40.63 8.48 41.18
CA ASN A 307 -41.80 8.10 40.37
C ASN A 307 -42.57 6.91 40.95
N GLY A 308 -42.31 6.55 42.22
CA GLY A 308 -43.00 5.45 42.91
C GLY A 308 -42.54 4.03 42.52
N VAL A 309 -41.72 3.87 41.48
CA VAL A 309 -41.23 2.55 41.05
C VAL A 309 -40.11 2.08 41.96
N LYS A 310 -40.39 1.07 42.80
CA LYS A 310 -39.42 0.49 43.75
C LYS A 310 -38.58 -0.64 43.13
N SER A 311 -39.12 -1.34 42.14
CA SER A 311 -38.43 -2.40 41.41
C SER A 311 -38.98 -2.59 40.01
N LYS A 312 -38.12 -2.90 39.04
CA LYS A 312 -38.52 -3.21 37.65
C LYS A 312 -37.48 -4.12 36.98
N ASN A 313 -37.93 -5.11 36.20
CA ASN A 313 -37.08 -6.04 35.44
C ASN A 313 -35.95 -6.69 36.27
N GLY A 314 -36.21 -7.02 37.54
CA GLY A 314 -35.22 -7.61 38.44
C GLY A 314 -34.25 -6.62 39.11
N TYR A 315 -34.41 -5.31 38.86
CA TYR A 315 -33.62 -4.25 39.49
C TYR A 315 -34.43 -3.52 40.57
N LYS A 316 -33.74 -3.02 41.60
CA LYS A 316 -34.34 -2.31 42.74
C LYS A 316 -33.77 -0.91 42.89
N LEU A 317 -34.59 0.02 43.39
CA LEU A 317 -34.13 1.35 43.80
C LEU A 317 -33.04 1.23 44.88
N GLY A 318 -31.98 2.02 44.78
CA GLY A 318 -30.79 1.97 45.66
C GLY A 318 -29.85 0.80 45.38
N GLN A 319 -30.09 -0.02 44.36
CA GLN A 319 -29.18 -1.11 44.02
C GLN A 319 -27.87 -0.57 43.48
N VAL A 320 -26.76 -0.99 44.10
CA VAL A 320 -25.40 -0.67 43.69
C VAL A 320 -24.82 -1.82 42.86
N ILE A 321 -24.20 -1.49 41.72
CA ILE A 321 -23.66 -2.43 40.74
C ILE A 321 -22.24 -1.98 40.35
N LYS A 322 -21.26 -2.87 40.46
CA LYS A 322 -19.94 -2.64 39.86
C LYS A 322 -20.03 -2.76 38.35
N GLY A 323 -19.52 -1.75 37.64
CA GLY A 323 -19.68 -1.62 36.19
C GLY A 323 -18.42 -1.18 35.48
N ARG A 324 -18.56 -1.00 34.17
CA ARG A 324 -17.57 -0.35 33.30
C ARG A 324 -18.28 0.64 32.40
N TYR A 325 -17.68 1.80 32.22
CA TYR A 325 -18.15 2.81 31.30
C TYR A 325 -17.26 2.88 30.06
N SER A 326 -17.87 3.29 28.95
CA SER A 326 -17.22 3.86 27.77
C SER A 326 -17.86 5.22 27.47
N HIS A 327 -17.30 5.98 26.53
CA HIS A 327 -17.86 7.26 26.09
C HIS A 327 -18.30 7.22 24.63
N TYR A 328 -19.39 7.94 24.33
CA TYR A 328 -19.88 8.11 22.97
C TYR A 328 -20.32 9.55 22.71
N CYS A 329 -20.33 9.97 21.45
CA CYS A 329 -20.79 11.31 21.06
C CYS A 329 -21.93 11.24 20.03
N ALA A 330 -22.42 12.40 19.61
CA ALA A 330 -23.57 12.49 18.71
C ALA A 330 -23.21 12.23 17.23
N CYS A 331 -21.95 11.88 16.92
CA CYS A 331 -21.56 11.57 15.55
C CYS A 331 -22.28 10.31 15.04
N ALA A 332 -22.49 10.22 13.72
CA ALA A 332 -23.22 9.11 13.12
C ALA A 332 -22.61 7.73 13.44
N THR A 333 -21.28 7.66 13.56
CA THR A 333 -20.55 6.44 13.92
C THR A 333 -20.81 6.00 15.35
N CYS A 334 -20.83 6.93 16.31
CA CYS A 334 -21.03 6.60 17.73
C CYS A 334 -22.51 6.38 18.08
N ASN A 335 -23.39 7.24 17.57
CA ASN A 335 -24.81 7.23 17.89
C ASN A 335 -25.61 6.29 16.97
N GLY A 336 -24.99 5.74 15.92
CA GLY A 336 -25.65 4.87 14.94
C GLY A 336 -26.67 5.57 14.04
N ASN A 337 -26.82 6.91 14.15
CA ASN A 337 -27.63 7.72 13.26
C ASN A 337 -27.12 9.16 13.19
N SER A 338 -27.36 9.82 12.05
CA SER A 338 -26.96 11.21 11.79
C SER A 338 -27.92 12.26 12.37
N ARG A 339 -29.07 11.85 12.90
CA ARG A 339 -30.09 12.77 13.42
C ARG A 339 -29.88 13.16 14.89
N GLY A 340 -29.00 12.45 15.59
CA GLY A 340 -28.76 12.65 17.02
C GLY A 340 -29.96 12.25 17.89
N ILE A 341 -30.85 11.39 17.40
CA ILE A 341 -32.04 10.96 18.15
C ILE A 341 -31.74 9.64 18.86
N THR A 342 -31.88 9.63 20.18
CA THR A 342 -31.69 8.45 21.03
C THR A 342 -32.93 7.56 21.03
N SER A 343 -32.81 6.32 21.53
CA SER A 343 -33.94 5.38 21.63
C SER A 343 -35.13 5.90 22.47
N SER A 344 -34.90 6.81 23.41
CA SER A 344 -35.96 7.48 24.18
C SER A 344 -36.66 8.62 23.44
N GLY A 345 -36.18 8.98 22.25
CA GLY A 345 -36.63 10.14 21.48
C GLY A 345 -35.94 11.45 21.86
N LYS A 346 -35.06 11.47 22.87
CA LYS A 346 -34.26 12.66 23.18
C LYS A 346 -33.24 12.94 22.09
N ARG A 347 -33.06 14.22 21.76
CA ARG A 347 -32.02 14.69 20.83
C ARG A 347 -30.74 15.00 21.58
N ILE A 348 -29.63 14.44 21.14
CA ILE A 348 -28.26 14.73 21.60
C ILE A 348 -27.48 15.42 20.48
N GLN A 349 -26.59 16.34 20.84
CA GLN A 349 -25.72 17.04 19.89
C GLN A 349 -24.38 17.35 20.54
N ASN A 350 -23.32 17.42 19.74
CA ASN A 350 -22.02 17.89 20.24
C ASN A 350 -22.12 19.37 20.62
N GLY A 351 -21.47 19.76 21.71
CA GLY A 351 -21.58 21.10 22.31
C GLY A 351 -22.91 21.37 23.04
N MET A 352 -23.63 20.32 23.43
CA MET A 352 -24.83 20.46 24.27
C MET A 352 -24.47 20.84 25.70
N ASP A 353 -25.13 21.86 26.22
CA ASP A 353 -25.14 22.21 27.64
C ASP A 353 -26.00 21.17 28.41
N ASP A 354 -25.48 20.64 29.52
CA ASP A 354 -26.11 19.63 30.41
C ASP A 354 -26.29 18.18 29.88
N PRO A 355 -25.23 17.46 29.46
CA PRO A 355 -25.32 16.15 28.82
C PRO A 355 -25.26 14.98 29.82
N TYR A 356 -26.20 14.93 30.76
CA TYR A 356 -26.28 13.83 31.74
C TYR A 356 -27.06 12.63 31.20
N TYR A 357 -26.55 12.08 30.09
CA TYR A 357 -27.16 10.96 29.36
C TYR A 357 -26.25 9.74 29.28
N VAL A 358 -26.88 8.57 29.30
CA VAL A 358 -26.20 7.29 29.18
C VAL A 358 -26.98 6.35 28.26
N ALA A 359 -26.26 5.49 27.56
CA ALA A 359 -26.80 4.36 26.83
C ALA A 359 -26.58 3.06 27.60
N CYS A 360 -27.64 2.26 27.75
CA CYS A 360 -27.53 0.86 28.13
C CYS A 360 -28.78 0.06 27.76
N ASN A 361 -28.64 -1.24 27.59
CA ASN A 361 -29.75 -2.11 27.19
C ASN A 361 -30.27 -3.00 28.33
N TRP A 362 -29.75 -2.86 29.55
CA TRP A 362 -30.15 -3.67 30.70
C TRP A 362 -31.02 -2.92 31.73
N LEU A 363 -31.13 -1.59 31.65
CA LEU A 363 -32.08 -0.80 32.46
C LEU A 363 -33.24 -0.27 31.61
N PRO A 364 -34.43 -0.02 32.20
CA PRO A 364 -35.50 0.70 31.52
C PRO A 364 -35.05 2.12 31.08
N LEU A 365 -35.53 2.59 29.93
CA LEU A 365 -35.33 3.99 29.53
C LEU A 365 -35.96 4.94 30.57
N GLY A 366 -35.35 6.10 30.78
CA GLY A 366 -35.76 7.08 31.78
C GLY A 366 -35.35 6.73 33.22
N THR A 367 -34.65 5.61 33.43
CA THR A 367 -33.94 5.31 34.69
C THR A 367 -32.87 6.37 34.92
N VAL A 368 -32.72 6.84 36.16
CA VAL A 368 -31.60 7.67 36.58
C VAL A 368 -30.66 6.82 37.42
N ILE A 369 -29.39 6.83 37.05
CA ILE A 369 -28.31 6.14 37.74
C ILE A 369 -27.28 7.16 38.22
N SER A 370 -26.72 6.96 39.40
CA SER A 370 -25.52 7.66 39.84
C SER A 370 -24.30 6.83 39.45
N VAL A 371 -23.40 7.41 38.66
CA VAL A 371 -22.13 6.82 38.25
C VAL A 371 -21.03 7.59 38.96
N ASP A 372 -20.38 6.96 39.94
CA ASP A 372 -19.34 7.57 40.77
C ASP A 372 -19.73 8.97 41.33
N GLY A 373 -21.00 9.13 41.72
CA GLY A 373 -21.55 10.36 42.30
C GLY A 373 -22.24 11.30 41.30
N THR A 374 -22.13 11.05 39.99
CA THR A 374 -22.79 11.87 38.96
C THR A 374 -24.05 11.18 38.43
N ASN A 375 -25.18 11.89 38.45
CA ASN A 375 -26.46 11.35 37.97
C ASN A 375 -26.56 11.41 36.44
N TYR A 376 -26.92 10.30 35.81
CA TYR A 376 -27.18 10.17 34.38
C TYR A 376 -28.55 9.54 34.12
N THR A 377 -29.24 9.98 33.07
CA THR A 377 -30.50 9.37 32.62
C THR A 377 -30.23 8.40 31.48
N VAL A 378 -30.76 7.18 31.59
CA VAL A 378 -30.74 6.16 30.54
C VAL A 378 -31.68 6.59 29.42
N VAL A 379 -31.13 7.01 28.28
CA VAL A 379 -31.90 7.55 27.15
C VAL A 379 -31.70 6.76 25.87
N ASP A 380 -30.71 5.88 25.84
CA ASP A 380 -30.40 5.09 24.65
C ASP A 380 -30.06 3.63 25.00
N ARG A 381 -30.05 2.77 23.97
CA ARG A 381 -29.72 1.35 24.09
C ARG A 381 -28.29 1.04 23.71
N GLY A 382 -27.70 1.85 22.81
CA GLY A 382 -26.38 1.64 22.23
C GLY A 382 -26.23 0.29 21.53
N GLY A 383 -24.99 -0.16 21.33
CA GLY A 383 -24.68 -1.41 20.63
C GLY A 383 -24.91 -2.68 21.46
N SER A 384 -24.79 -3.85 20.81
CA SER A 384 -25.00 -5.17 21.43
C SER A 384 -24.15 -5.41 22.68
N GLY A 385 -22.97 -4.78 22.78
CA GLY A 385 -22.08 -4.83 23.95
C GLY A 385 -22.64 -4.20 25.23
N LEU A 386 -23.70 -3.40 25.16
CA LEU A 386 -24.35 -2.75 26.31
C LEU A 386 -25.56 -3.52 26.86
N SER A 387 -25.79 -4.75 26.39
CA SER A 387 -26.79 -5.68 26.95
C SER A 387 -26.35 -6.31 28.27
N ARG A 388 -25.04 -6.37 28.53
CA ARG A 388 -24.50 -6.93 29.77
C ARG A 388 -24.71 -5.97 30.95
N LYS A 389 -25.28 -6.48 32.03
CA LYS A 389 -25.44 -5.74 33.31
C LYS A 389 -24.13 -5.07 33.71
N GLY A 390 -24.21 -3.79 34.06
CA GLY A 390 -23.06 -2.97 34.47
C GLY A 390 -22.25 -2.36 33.32
N ARG A 391 -22.61 -2.58 32.06
CA ARG A 391 -22.00 -1.88 30.91
C ARG A 391 -22.83 -0.68 30.52
N ILE A 392 -22.19 0.48 30.45
CA ILE A 392 -22.83 1.74 30.08
C ILE A 392 -21.94 2.53 29.12
N ASP A 393 -22.55 3.33 28.24
CA ASP A 393 -21.84 4.35 27.46
C ASP A 393 -22.33 5.73 27.87
N ILE A 394 -21.44 6.57 28.37
CA ILE A 394 -21.74 7.93 28.81
C ILE A 394 -21.66 8.87 27.60
N PHE A 395 -22.70 9.68 27.41
CA PHE A 395 -22.71 10.68 26.35
C PHE A 395 -21.74 11.82 26.67
N THR A 396 -20.90 12.18 25.71
CA THR A 396 -19.89 13.24 25.85
C THR A 396 -20.11 14.32 24.77
N PRO A 397 -20.39 15.58 25.17
CA PRO A 397 -20.77 16.63 24.23
C PRO A 397 -19.59 17.19 23.43
N GLY A 398 -18.33 17.15 23.91
CA GLY A 398 -17.19 17.67 23.14
C GLY A 398 -16.73 16.75 22.00
N GLY A 399 -17.55 15.76 21.65
CA GLY A 399 -17.42 15.01 20.40
C GLY A 399 -16.43 13.85 20.46
N HIS A 400 -16.11 13.32 19.29
CA HIS A 400 -15.41 12.05 19.12
C HIS A 400 -14.00 12.06 19.73
N SER A 401 -13.30 13.19 19.60
CA SER A 401 -11.97 13.39 20.20
C SER A 401 -12.01 13.35 21.74
N GLU A 402 -13.01 13.99 22.35
CA GLU A 402 -13.15 13.97 23.81
C GLU A 402 -13.54 12.58 24.32
N CYS A 403 -14.35 11.83 23.57
CA CYS A 403 -14.68 10.44 23.91
C CYS A 403 -13.41 9.58 24.01
N TYR A 404 -12.50 9.69 23.04
CA TYR A 404 -11.23 8.96 23.08
C TYR A 404 -10.34 9.39 24.25
N LYS A 405 -10.32 10.68 24.58
CA LYS A 405 -9.53 11.19 25.73
C LYS A 405 -10.06 10.66 27.07
N ARG A 406 -11.39 10.62 27.24
CA ARG A 406 -12.03 10.08 28.46
C ARG A 406 -11.95 8.55 28.54
N GLY A 407 -11.89 7.88 27.39
CA GLY A 407 -11.57 6.45 27.30
C GLY A 407 -12.64 5.54 27.91
N VAL A 408 -12.20 4.51 28.61
CA VAL A 408 -13.03 3.50 29.26
C VAL A 408 -12.53 3.24 30.67
N GLY A 409 -13.42 2.93 31.61
CA GLY A 409 -13.04 2.76 33.01
C GLY A 409 -13.96 1.81 33.78
N SER A 410 -13.58 1.49 35.01
CA SER A 410 -14.47 0.89 36.00
C SER A 410 -15.27 1.97 36.72
N CYS A 411 -16.49 1.65 37.15
CA CYS A 411 -17.32 2.56 37.94
C CYS A 411 -18.21 1.79 38.92
N THR A 412 -18.80 2.54 39.84
CA THR A 412 -19.93 2.11 40.66
C THR A 412 -21.20 2.78 40.15
N ILE A 413 -22.24 1.97 39.94
CA ILE A 413 -23.54 2.40 39.41
C ILE A 413 -24.59 2.19 40.49
N GLU A 414 -25.19 3.25 41.01
CA GLU A 414 -26.35 3.19 41.90
C GLU A 414 -27.64 3.56 41.15
N ILE A 415 -28.69 2.76 41.30
CA ILE A 415 -29.99 3.07 40.71
C ILE A 415 -30.74 4.05 41.62
N VAL A 416 -30.75 5.34 41.27
CA VAL A 416 -31.38 6.40 42.07
C VAL A 416 -32.83 6.68 41.69
N ARG A 417 -33.26 6.26 40.50
CA ARG A 417 -34.69 6.18 40.11
C ARG A 417 -34.88 5.20 38.97
N LEU A 418 -35.82 4.27 39.09
CA LEU A 418 -36.15 3.36 37.99
C LEU A 418 -37.04 4.03 36.94
N GLY A 419 -36.78 3.75 35.66
CA GLY A 419 -37.68 4.11 34.57
C GLY A 419 -39.01 3.37 34.65
N TRP A 420 -40.03 3.96 34.04
CA TRP A 420 -41.37 3.40 33.98
C TRP A 420 -41.43 2.09 33.24
#